data_AF-A0A1I9Y1H3-F1
#
_entry.id   AF-A0A1I9Y1H3-F1
#
_cell.length_a   1.000
_cell.length_b   1.000
_cell.length_c   1.000
_cell.angle_alpha   90.00
_cell.angle_beta   90.00
_cell.angle_gamma   90.00
#
_symmetry.space_group_name_H-M   'P 1'
#
loop_
_entity.id
_entity.type
_entity.pdbx_description
1 polymer ?
#
loop_
_entity_poly.entity_id
_entity_poly.type
_entity_poly.pdbx_seq_one_letter_code
_entity_poly.pdbx_strand_id
1 'polypeptide(L)'
;MPTAFELWKAELLIVGNIVQDDDSATPPDDAHRRFQRYCAMLDALTGTEGAQYALAIFQSVQAEHDYGAYQTANRAAWRFGESVYCGALLHELPRLIASLPDWAGDFLVGIASGAGTPNASTIACFNALLAAAPPAEQALITAFIAQQEDDGWFEHCPGMLGNP
;
A
#
# COMPACT_ATOMS: atom_id res chain seq x y z
N MET A 1 8.96 26.95 -6.56
CA MET A 1 9.95 25.94 -6.96
C MET A 1 9.58 24.66 -6.24
N PRO A 2 9.36 23.55 -6.94
CA PRO A 2 9.03 22.29 -6.29
C PRO A 2 10.22 21.79 -5.46
N THR A 3 9.92 21.22 -4.29
CA THR A 3 10.90 20.60 -3.39
C THR A 3 11.42 19.28 -3.97
N ALA A 4 12.52 18.77 -3.41
CA ALA A 4 13.06 17.46 -3.79
C ALA A 4 12.04 16.33 -3.60
N PHE A 5 11.25 16.39 -2.52
CA PHE A 5 10.17 15.44 -2.28
C PHE A 5 9.06 15.55 -3.33
N GLU A 6 8.62 16.76 -3.68
CA GLU A 6 7.56 16.94 -4.69
C GLU A 6 7.98 16.43 -6.07
N LEU A 7 9.23 16.68 -6.47
CA LEU A 7 9.78 16.14 -7.72
C LEU A 7 9.85 14.62 -7.70
N TRP A 8 10.35 14.04 -6.60
CA TRP A 8 10.43 12.59 -6.44
C TRP A 8 9.06 11.93 -6.44
N LYS A 9 8.09 12.50 -5.70
CA LYS A 9 6.71 12.00 -5.66
C LYS A 9 6.07 12.08 -7.05
N ALA A 10 6.20 13.19 -7.75
CA ALA A 10 5.64 13.34 -9.09
C ALA A 10 6.17 12.28 -10.05
N GLU A 11 7.49 12.02 -10.03
CA GLU A 11 8.08 10.95 -10.82
C GLU A 11 7.57 9.58 -10.40
N LEU A 12 7.51 9.29 -9.09
CA LEU A 12 7.04 8.00 -8.56
C LEU A 12 5.61 7.70 -9.00
N LEU A 13 4.71 8.69 -8.97
CA LEU A 13 3.33 8.52 -9.39
C LEU A 13 3.23 8.23 -10.90
N ILE A 14 4.10 8.85 -11.72
CA ILE A 14 4.15 8.60 -13.16
C ILE A 14 4.64 7.17 -13.44
N VAL A 15 5.73 6.74 -12.80
CA VAL A 15 6.29 5.41 -13.06
C VAL A 15 5.55 4.28 -12.32
N GLY A 16 4.80 4.59 -11.26
CA GLY A 16 3.95 3.64 -10.52
C GLY A 16 2.61 3.34 -11.21
N ASN A 17 2.24 4.12 -12.22
CA ASN A 17 1.20 3.75 -13.17
C ASN A 17 1.78 2.73 -14.17
N ILE A 18 1.94 1.49 -13.70
CA ILE A 18 2.58 0.40 -14.43
C ILE A 18 1.78 0.13 -15.72
N VAL A 19 2.50 0.06 -16.84
CA VAL A 19 1.91 -0.23 -18.16
C VAL A 19 1.29 -1.63 -18.12
N GLN A 20 0.02 -1.73 -18.50
CA GLN A 20 -0.74 -2.98 -18.52
C GLN A 20 -0.61 -3.68 -19.88
N ASP A 21 -0.85 -5.00 -19.93
CA ASP A 21 -0.68 -5.80 -21.16
C ASP A 21 -1.61 -5.37 -22.32
N ASP A 22 -2.71 -4.68 -22.02
CA ASP A 22 -3.65 -4.15 -23.01
C ASP A 22 -3.26 -2.75 -23.54
N ASP A 23 -2.23 -2.10 -22.96
CA ASP A 23 -1.67 -0.84 -23.46
C ASP A 23 -0.74 -1.10 -24.65
N SER A 24 -1.27 -0.86 -25.85
CA SER A 24 -0.50 -0.89 -27.10
C SER A 24 0.15 0.44 -27.49
N ALA A 25 -0.08 1.52 -26.73
CA ALA A 25 0.46 2.84 -26.99
C ALA A 25 1.88 3.01 -26.44
N THR A 26 2.24 2.28 -25.39
CA THR A 26 3.60 2.30 -24.83
C THR A 26 4.46 1.19 -25.41
N PRO A 27 5.61 1.50 -26.06
CA PRO A 27 6.53 0.46 -26.54
C PRO A 27 7.03 -0.44 -25.40
N PRO A 28 7.25 -1.75 -25.63
CA PRO A 28 7.69 -2.68 -24.57
C PRO A 28 8.97 -2.26 -23.85
N ASP A 29 9.96 -1.72 -24.58
CA ASP A 29 11.21 -1.24 -23.99
C ASP A 29 10.98 -0.04 -23.04
N ASP A 30 10.04 0.84 -23.40
CA ASP A 30 9.68 1.98 -22.56
C ASP A 30 8.91 1.54 -21.31
N ALA A 31 8.00 0.56 -21.46
CA ALA A 31 7.28 -0.06 -20.34
C ALA A 31 8.26 -0.71 -19.35
N HIS A 32 9.21 -1.51 -19.86
CA HIS A 32 10.24 -2.14 -19.04
C HIS A 32 11.13 -1.11 -18.34
N ARG A 33 11.56 -0.05 -19.05
CA ARG A 33 12.37 1.02 -18.45
C ARG A 33 11.61 1.74 -17.34
N ARG A 34 10.31 2.02 -17.51
CA ARG A 34 9.48 2.65 -16.47
C ARG A 34 9.33 1.75 -15.25
N PHE A 35 9.08 0.45 -15.46
CA PHE A 35 9.04 -0.54 -14.38
C PHE A 35 10.35 -0.59 -13.58
N GLN A 36 11.48 -0.70 -14.28
CA GLN A 36 12.80 -0.68 -13.62
C GLN A 36 13.04 0.62 -12.84
N ARG A 37 12.61 1.76 -13.39
CA ARG A 37 12.72 3.05 -12.72
C ARG A 37 11.88 3.08 -11.44
N TYR A 38 10.66 2.58 -11.47
CA TYR A 38 9.80 2.45 -10.30
C TYR A 38 10.46 1.65 -9.19
N CYS A 39 10.93 0.43 -9.50
CA CYS A 39 11.62 -0.42 -8.53
C CYS A 39 12.88 0.25 -7.99
N ALA A 40 13.71 0.87 -8.84
CA ALA A 40 14.92 1.56 -8.41
C ALA A 40 14.64 2.75 -7.47
N MET A 41 13.55 3.49 -7.71
CA MET A 41 13.15 4.59 -6.84
C MET A 41 12.73 4.10 -5.45
N LEU A 42 12.00 3.00 -5.38
CA LEU A 42 11.59 2.37 -4.12
C LEU A 42 12.78 1.75 -3.39
N ASP A 43 13.66 1.07 -4.10
CA ASP A 43 14.84 0.44 -3.52
C ASP A 43 15.84 1.43 -2.92
N ALA A 44 15.91 2.64 -3.48
CA ALA A 44 16.76 3.71 -2.97
C ALA A 44 16.31 4.26 -1.59
N LEU A 45 15.07 4.00 -1.16
CA LEU A 45 14.56 4.49 0.13
C LEU A 45 15.15 3.71 1.31
N THR A 46 15.57 4.44 2.33
CA THR A 46 16.17 3.89 3.55
C THR A 46 15.19 3.82 4.72
N GLY A 47 14.07 4.56 4.65
CA GLY A 47 13.12 4.69 5.75
C GLY A 47 13.35 5.94 6.63
N THR A 48 14.38 6.74 6.32
CA THR A 48 14.75 7.94 7.08
C THR A 48 14.31 9.26 6.42
N GLU A 49 13.72 9.19 5.23
CA GLU A 49 13.35 10.34 4.40
C GLU A 49 12.11 11.10 4.94
N GLY A 50 11.36 10.47 5.85
CA GLY A 50 10.18 11.03 6.49
C GLY A 50 8.87 10.39 6.05
N ALA A 51 7.86 10.44 6.91
CA ALA A 51 6.60 9.71 6.75
C ALA A 51 5.83 10.00 5.44
N GLN A 52 5.98 11.20 4.90
CA GLN A 52 5.39 11.59 3.62
C GLN A 52 5.85 10.71 2.43
N TYR A 53 7.04 10.10 2.51
CA TYR A 53 7.52 9.16 1.50
C TYR A 53 6.75 7.84 1.55
N ALA A 54 6.48 7.30 2.75
CA ALA A 54 5.66 6.09 2.89
C ALA A 54 4.25 6.27 2.31
N LEU A 55 3.64 7.44 2.54
CA LEU A 55 2.35 7.79 1.94
C LEU A 55 2.43 7.82 0.40
N ALA A 56 3.46 8.46 -0.15
CA ALA A 56 3.66 8.53 -1.60
C ALA A 56 3.86 7.15 -2.24
N ILE A 57 4.45 6.17 -1.52
CA ILE A 57 4.56 4.79 -1.99
C ILE A 57 3.17 4.18 -2.20
N PHE A 58 2.28 4.25 -1.21
CA PHE A 58 0.92 3.73 -1.38
C PHE A 58 0.12 4.49 -2.43
N GLN A 59 0.32 5.81 -2.57
CA GLN A 59 -0.28 6.61 -3.65
C GLN A 59 0.18 6.18 -5.04
N SER A 60 1.39 5.64 -5.16
CA SER A 60 1.91 5.17 -6.45
C SER A 60 1.28 3.86 -6.93
N VAL A 61 0.58 3.14 -6.05
CA VAL A 61 -0.18 1.92 -6.37
C VAL A 61 -1.44 2.28 -7.15
N GLN A 62 -1.41 2.05 -8.46
CA GLN A 62 -2.39 2.53 -9.44
C GLN A 62 -2.76 1.48 -10.52
N ALA A 63 -1.99 0.40 -10.63
CA ALA A 63 -2.17 -0.65 -11.63
C ALA A 63 -2.88 -1.87 -11.04
N GLU A 64 -3.66 -2.56 -11.86
CA GLU A 64 -4.29 -3.82 -11.49
C GLU A 64 -3.26 -4.95 -11.49
N HIS A 65 -2.49 -5.08 -12.56
CA HIS A 65 -1.37 -6.01 -12.67
C HIS A 65 -0.05 -5.28 -12.44
N ASP A 66 0.65 -5.69 -11.38
CA ASP A 66 1.87 -5.03 -10.92
C ASP A 66 3.16 -5.75 -11.36
N TYR A 67 3.06 -6.99 -11.83
CA TYR A 67 4.19 -7.85 -12.18
C TYR A 67 5.25 -7.94 -11.06
N GLY A 68 4.82 -7.90 -9.80
CA GLY A 68 5.69 -7.92 -8.61
C GLY A 68 6.21 -6.55 -8.13
N ALA A 69 5.85 -5.44 -8.79
CA ALA A 69 6.22 -4.09 -8.39
C ALA A 69 5.74 -3.73 -6.98
N TYR A 70 4.53 -4.13 -6.58
CA TYR A 70 3.93 -3.73 -5.31
C TYR A 70 4.42 -4.54 -4.12
N GLN A 71 5.04 -5.70 -4.36
CA GLN A 71 5.86 -6.37 -3.34
C GLN A 71 7.09 -5.51 -2.98
N THR A 72 7.68 -4.83 -3.96
CA THR A 72 8.77 -3.87 -3.75
C THR A 72 8.26 -2.62 -3.04
N ALA A 73 7.09 -2.11 -3.42
CA ALA A 73 6.45 -0.97 -2.76
C ALA A 73 6.16 -1.27 -1.29
N ASN A 74 5.56 -2.42 -1.01
CA ASN A 74 5.28 -2.88 0.36
C ASN A 74 6.56 -2.92 1.21
N ARG A 75 7.61 -3.58 0.68
CA ARG A 75 8.90 -3.67 1.37
C ARG A 75 9.52 -2.31 1.64
N ALA A 76 9.43 -1.39 0.68
CA ALA A 76 9.96 -0.03 0.83
C ALA A 76 9.19 0.76 1.88
N ALA A 77 7.85 0.69 1.88
CA ALA A 77 7.02 1.32 2.89
C ALA A 77 7.31 0.78 4.30
N TRP A 78 7.56 -0.52 4.44
CA TRP A 78 7.89 -1.15 5.73
C TRP A 78 9.18 -0.59 6.37
N ARG A 79 10.14 -0.10 5.58
CA ARG A 79 11.41 0.47 6.09
C ARG A 79 11.19 1.71 6.96
N PHE A 80 10.06 2.41 6.82
CA PHE A 80 9.72 3.59 7.61
C PHE A 80 9.21 3.25 9.02
N GLY A 81 9.07 1.97 9.33
CA GLY A 81 8.61 1.47 10.62
C GLY A 81 7.10 1.35 10.73
N GLU A 82 6.67 0.53 11.69
CA GLU A 82 5.31 0.06 11.89
C GLU A 82 4.26 1.19 11.91
N SER A 83 4.45 2.20 12.75
CA SER A 83 3.47 3.29 12.90
C SER A 83 3.32 4.14 11.63
N VAL A 84 4.43 4.42 10.94
CA VAL A 84 4.41 5.20 9.69
C VAL A 84 3.78 4.38 8.56
N TYR A 85 4.13 3.09 8.47
CA TYR A 85 3.55 2.17 7.51
C TYR A 85 2.03 2.07 7.69
N CYS A 86 1.55 1.75 8.90
CA CYS A 86 0.13 1.60 9.18
C CYS A 86 -0.63 2.90 8.95
N GLY A 87 -0.08 4.05 9.37
CA GLY A 87 -0.72 5.34 9.15
C GLY A 87 -0.83 5.71 7.68
N ALA A 88 0.21 5.44 6.90
CA ALA A 88 0.22 5.70 5.45
C ALA A 88 -0.73 4.77 4.70
N LEU A 89 -0.77 3.48 5.04
CA LEU A 89 -1.71 2.53 4.45
C LEU A 89 -3.15 2.93 4.79
N LEU A 90 -3.44 3.20 6.06
CA LEU A 90 -4.78 3.56 6.52
C LEU A 90 -5.33 4.79 5.78
N HIS A 91 -4.47 5.79 5.54
CA HIS A 91 -4.83 6.97 4.75
C HIS A 91 -5.20 6.64 3.29
N GLU A 92 -4.54 5.67 2.67
CA GLU A 92 -4.76 5.31 1.27
C GLU A 92 -5.78 4.20 1.06
N LEU A 93 -6.14 3.45 2.11
CA LEU A 93 -7.11 2.35 2.03
C LEU A 93 -8.45 2.77 1.40
N PRO A 94 -9.08 3.92 1.70
CA PRO A 94 -10.32 4.30 1.05
C PRO A 94 -10.21 4.38 -0.47
N ARG A 95 -9.09 4.90 -0.99
CA ARG A 95 -8.82 4.96 -2.43
C ARG A 95 -8.56 3.57 -3.00
N LEU A 96 -7.73 2.77 -2.32
CA LEU A 96 -7.40 1.40 -2.76
C LEU A 96 -8.65 0.53 -2.78
N ILE A 97 -9.49 0.55 -1.75
CA ILE A 97 -10.76 -0.18 -1.70
C ILE A 97 -11.65 0.19 -2.89
N ALA A 98 -11.71 1.48 -3.25
CA ALA A 98 -12.57 1.96 -4.33
C ALA A 98 -12.06 1.63 -5.75
N SER A 99 -10.75 1.51 -5.93
CA SER A 99 -10.13 1.43 -7.28
C SER A 99 -9.34 0.15 -7.54
N LEU A 100 -8.79 -0.47 -6.50
CA LEU A 100 -7.90 -1.63 -6.51
C LEU A 100 -8.19 -2.52 -5.27
N PRO A 101 -9.42 -3.08 -5.14
CA PRO A 101 -9.83 -3.78 -3.93
C PRO A 101 -8.97 -5.01 -3.62
N ASP A 102 -8.44 -5.70 -4.64
CA ASP A 102 -7.54 -6.84 -4.45
C ASP A 102 -6.24 -6.42 -3.76
N TRP A 103 -5.64 -5.31 -4.20
CA TRP A 103 -4.46 -4.75 -3.55
C TRP A 103 -4.74 -4.26 -2.13
N ALA A 104 -5.92 -3.68 -1.89
CA ALA A 104 -6.34 -3.33 -0.54
C ALA A 104 -6.39 -4.58 0.36
N GLY A 105 -6.93 -5.70 -0.15
CA GLY A 105 -6.94 -7.00 0.50
C GLY A 105 -5.53 -7.51 0.80
N ASP A 106 -4.66 -7.54 -0.20
CA ASP A 106 -3.27 -8.03 -0.08
C ASP A 106 -2.47 -7.28 1.00
N PHE A 107 -2.55 -5.94 1.02
CA PHE A 107 -1.82 -5.16 2.03
C PHE A 107 -2.32 -5.45 3.45
N LEU A 108 -3.63 -5.57 3.62
CA LEU A 108 -4.22 -5.87 4.91
C LEU A 108 -3.93 -7.32 5.33
N VAL A 109 -3.94 -8.29 4.41
CA VAL A 109 -3.52 -9.67 4.72
C VAL A 109 -2.07 -9.70 5.15
N GLY A 110 -1.20 -8.89 4.54
CA GLY A 110 0.18 -8.72 4.97
C GLY A 110 0.29 -8.30 6.45
N ILE A 111 -0.62 -7.46 6.95
CA ILE A 111 -0.69 -7.08 8.37
C ILE A 111 -1.26 -8.22 9.20
N ALA A 112 -2.42 -8.77 8.81
CA ALA A 112 -3.12 -9.82 9.57
C ALA A 112 -2.27 -11.09 9.74
N SER A 113 -1.49 -11.44 8.72
CA SER A 113 -0.55 -12.56 8.73
C SER A 113 0.63 -12.37 9.70
N GLY A 114 0.76 -11.18 10.30
CA GLY A 114 1.71 -10.93 11.38
C GLY A 114 1.39 -11.69 12.67
N ALA A 115 0.18 -12.23 12.82
CA ALA A 115 -0.24 -12.98 13.99
C ALA A 115 0.70 -14.17 14.28
N GLY A 116 1.18 -14.28 15.53
CA GLY A 116 2.14 -15.33 15.93
C GLY A 116 3.56 -15.13 15.40
N THR A 117 3.85 -14.00 14.75
CA THR A 117 5.19 -13.63 14.27
C THR A 117 5.75 -12.44 15.07
N PRO A 118 7.05 -12.08 14.91
CA PRO A 118 7.60 -10.85 15.47
C PRO A 118 6.86 -9.56 15.05
N ASN A 119 6.08 -9.60 13.96
CA ASN A 119 5.31 -8.47 13.46
C ASN A 119 3.90 -8.38 14.06
N ALA A 120 3.57 -9.16 15.09
CA ALA A 120 2.23 -9.14 15.71
C ALA A 120 1.85 -7.76 16.28
N SER A 121 2.83 -6.93 16.68
CA SER A 121 2.58 -5.56 17.15
C SER A 121 1.85 -4.71 16.10
N THR A 122 2.17 -4.94 14.82
CA THR A 122 1.59 -4.23 13.66
C THR A 122 0.07 -4.31 13.61
N ILE A 123 -0.50 -5.44 14.01
CA ILE A 123 -1.95 -5.64 14.08
C ILE A 123 -2.54 -4.68 15.10
N ALA A 124 -1.95 -4.62 16.30
CA ALA A 124 -2.39 -3.71 17.35
C ALA A 124 -2.20 -2.24 16.95
N CYS A 125 -1.10 -1.89 16.29
CA CYS A 125 -0.88 -0.53 15.78
C CYS A 125 -1.92 -0.15 14.71
N PHE A 126 -2.20 -1.04 13.76
CA PHE A 126 -3.20 -0.81 12.74
C PHE A 126 -4.59 -0.62 13.36
N ASN A 127 -5.02 -1.51 14.25
CA ASN A 127 -6.33 -1.42 14.89
C ASN A 127 -6.46 -0.15 15.74
N ALA A 128 -5.41 0.24 16.47
CA ALA A 128 -5.41 1.49 17.23
C ALA A 128 -5.53 2.73 16.33
N LEU A 129 -4.86 2.75 15.18
CA LEU A 129 -4.97 3.85 14.21
C LEU A 129 -6.34 3.88 13.53
N LEU A 130 -6.88 2.71 13.16
CA LEU A 130 -8.23 2.58 12.60
C LEU A 130 -9.29 3.05 13.60
N ALA A 131 -9.14 2.73 14.88
CA ALA A 131 -10.03 3.19 15.95
C ALA A 131 -10.04 4.72 16.11
N ALA A 132 -8.92 5.38 15.78
CA ALA A 132 -8.77 6.83 15.83
C ALA A 132 -9.10 7.54 14.51
N ALA A 133 -9.41 6.79 13.44
CA ALA A 133 -9.71 7.35 12.12
C ALA A 133 -11.04 8.11 12.11
N PRO A 134 -11.27 9.01 11.12
CA PRO A 134 -12.57 9.62 10.91
C PRO A 134 -13.68 8.56 10.79
N PRO A 135 -14.88 8.75 11.39
CA PRO A 135 -15.91 7.72 11.44
C PRO A 135 -16.32 7.13 10.09
N ALA A 136 -16.31 7.95 9.03
CA ALA A 136 -16.63 7.50 7.67
C ALA A 136 -15.56 6.56 7.10
N GLU A 137 -14.28 6.88 7.30
CA GLU A 137 -13.16 6.04 6.86
C GLU A 137 -13.10 4.76 7.68
N GLN A 138 -13.30 4.87 9.00
CA GLN A 138 -13.39 3.72 9.89
C GLN A 138 -14.49 2.75 9.44
N ALA A 139 -15.71 3.25 9.22
CA ALA A 139 -16.84 2.42 8.79
C ALA A 139 -16.58 1.75 7.44
N LEU A 140 -16.00 2.47 6.47
CA LEU A 140 -15.65 1.93 5.16
C LEU A 140 -14.63 0.80 5.27
N ILE A 141 -13.54 1.02 6.01
CA ILE A 141 -12.44 0.06 6.13
C ILE A 141 -12.90 -1.17 6.94
N THR A 142 -13.62 -0.98 8.05
CA THR A 142 -14.18 -2.10 8.83
C THR A 142 -15.17 -2.91 8.01
N ALA A 143 -16.04 -2.27 7.21
CA ALA A 143 -16.97 -2.98 6.34
C ALA A 143 -16.24 -3.80 5.26
N PHE A 144 -15.19 -3.24 4.67
CA PHE A 144 -14.34 -3.97 3.73
C PHE A 144 -13.66 -5.17 4.40
N ILE A 145 -13.07 -4.99 5.59
CA ILE A 145 -12.44 -6.09 6.34
C ILE A 145 -13.46 -7.20 6.62
N ALA A 146 -14.64 -6.87 7.15
CA ALA A 146 -15.68 -7.85 7.44
C ALA A 146 -16.11 -8.64 6.19
N GLN A 147 -16.29 -7.95 5.06
CA GLN A 147 -16.61 -8.60 3.79
C GLN A 147 -15.50 -9.57 3.34
N GLN A 148 -14.24 -9.19 3.54
CA GLN A 148 -13.10 -10.03 3.17
C GLN A 148 -12.85 -11.20 4.15
N GLU A 149 -13.40 -11.16 5.37
CA GLU A 149 -13.39 -12.28 6.31
C GLU A 149 -14.41 -13.37 5.95
N ASP A 150 -15.54 -12.99 5.37
CA ASP A 150 -16.62 -13.94 5.04
C ASP A 150 -16.28 -14.82 3.83
N ASP A 151 -15.82 -14.21 2.72
CA ASP A 151 -15.63 -14.90 1.42
C ASP A 151 -14.33 -14.51 0.70
N GLY A 152 -13.42 -13.80 1.37
CA GLY A 152 -12.31 -13.12 0.72
C GLY A 152 -10.95 -13.41 1.32
N TRP A 153 -10.07 -12.40 1.24
CA TRP A 153 -8.66 -12.51 1.58
C TRP A 153 -8.36 -12.90 3.04
N PHE A 154 -9.30 -12.72 3.98
CA PHE A 154 -9.08 -12.99 5.42
C PHE A 154 -9.69 -14.29 5.93
N GLU A 155 -10.16 -15.20 5.07
CA GLU A 155 -10.77 -16.48 5.51
C GLU A 155 -9.88 -17.28 6.48
N HIS A 156 -8.56 -17.07 6.44
CA HIS A 156 -7.56 -17.73 7.29
C HIS A 156 -7.04 -16.89 8.46
N CYS A 157 -7.48 -15.65 8.61
CA CYS A 157 -7.12 -14.76 9.72
C CYS A 157 -8.31 -13.91 10.23
N PRO A 158 -9.50 -14.52 10.45
CA PRO A 158 -10.68 -13.77 10.88
C PRO A 158 -10.50 -13.14 12.26
N GLY A 159 -11.05 -11.95 12.43
CA GLY A 159 -11.06 -11.19 13.68
C GLY A 159 -9.71 -10.57 14.06
N MET A 160 -8.72 -10.59 13.18
CA MET A 160 -7.40 -10.00 13.48
C MET A 160 -7.40 -8.48 13.29
N LEU A 161 -8.09 -7.98 12.26
CA LEU A 161 -8.18 -6.56 11.93
C LEU A 161 -9.59 -6.04 12.16
N GLY A 162 -9.74 -4.72 12.29
CA GLY A 162 -11.07 -4.10 12.42
C GLY A 162 -11.68 -4.18 13.81
N ASN A 163 -10.95 -4.72 14.80
CA ASN A 163 -11.35 -4.80 16.20
C ASN A 163 -10.58 -3.74 17.03
N PRO A 164 -11.25 -2.66 17.49
CA PRO A 164 -10.67 -1.65 18.37
C PRO A 164 -10.24 -2.22 19.74
#